data_AF-A0A6G3ZIG2-F1
#
_entry.id   AF-A0A6G3ZIG2-F1
#
_cell.length_a   1.000
_cell.length_b   1.000
_cell.length_c   1.000
_cell.angle_alpha   90.00
_cell.angle_beta   90.00
_cell.angle_gamma   90.00
#
_symmetry.space_group_name_H-M   'P 1'
#
loop_
_entity.id
_entity.type
_entity.pdbx_description
1 polymer ?
#
loop_
_entity_poly.entity_id
_entity_poly.type
_entity_poly.pdbx_seq_one_letter_code
_entity_poly.pdbx_strand_id
1 'polypeptide(L)'
;MSDLLSSLPDQPLTRDAVKAIDGAEGVRRAISVTMKSPVGDIDAPDEMHTDDIIIITEDRVRYLSRTSGEGWTIERSEKYADDEEFEDVMDDVYDYAEEYSEEKIQGQVEGLTDS
;
A
#
# COMPACT_ATOMS: atom_id res chain seq x y z
N MET A 1 -0.49 6.98 15.31
CA MET A 1 0.12 6.65 13.99
C MET A 1 1.31 5.71 14.15
N SER A 2 2.29 6.00 15.02
CA SER A 2 3.24 4.97 15.46
C SER A 2 2.54 3.73 16.02
N ASP A 3 1.36 3.89 16.64
CA ASP A 3 0.51 2.79 17.11
C ASP A 3 -0.06 1.94 15.97
N LEU A 4 -0.33 2.54 14.79
CA LEU A 4 -0.83 1.81 13.63
C LEU A 4 0.30 0.98 13.00
N LEU A 5 1.45 1.60 12.75
CA LEU A 5 2.62 0.89 12.21
C LEU A 5 3.08 -0.28 13.09
N SER A 6 3.12 -0.06 14.40
CA SER A 6 3.49 -1.12 15.36
C SER A 6 2.43 -2.21 15.52
N SER A 7 1.19 -1.96 15.07
CA SER A 7 0.12 -2.96 15.04
C SER A 7 0.09 -3.78 13.74
N LEU A 8 0.79 -3.34 12.69
CA LEU A 8 0.85 -4.08 11.44
C LEU A 8 1.72 -5.34 11.62
N PRO A 9 1.26 -6.51 11.15
CA PRO A 9 2.06 -7.72 11.25
C PRO A 9 3.27 -7.63 10.31
N ASP A 10 4.39 -8.24 10.69
CA ASP A 10 5.56 -8.43 9.81
C ASP A 10 5.30 -9.56 8.80
N GLN A 11 4.23 -9.42 8.02
CA GLN A 11 3.87 -10.30 6.91
C GLN A 11 3.06 -9.49 5.88
N PRO A 12 3.02 -9.92 4.61
CA PRO A 12 2.18 -9.29 3.61
C PRO A 12 0.71 -9.24 4.06
N LEU A 13 0.01 -8.16 3.74
CA LEU A 13 -1.39 -7.99 4.12
C LEU A 13 -2.32 -8.61 3.08
N THR A 14 -3.35 -9.30 3.56
CA THR A 14 -4.46 -9.73 2.70
C THR A 14 -5.40 -8.56 2.41
N ARG A 15 -6.26 -8.71 1.39
CA ARG A 15 -7.32 -7.74 1.08
C ARG A 15 -8.21 -7.41 2.29
N ASP A 16 -8.58 -8.42 3.07
CA ASP A 16 -9.41 -8.23 4.26
C ASP A 16 -8.68 -7.46 5.37
N ALA A 17 -7.36 -7.67 5.51
CA ALA A 17 -6.56 -6.91 6.45
C ALA A 17 -6.49 -5.42 6.05
N VAL A 18 -6.29 -5.12 4.76
CA VAL A 18 -6.35 -3.75 4.24
C VAL A 18 -7.72 -3.12 4.46
N LYS A 19 -8.81 -3.87 4.24
CA LYS A 19 -10.18 -3.40 4.51
C LYS A 19 -10.43 -3.13 5.99
N ALA A 20 -9.84 -3.90 6.89
CA ALA A 20 -9.92 -3.63 8.32
C ALA A 20 -9.20 -2.33 8.70
N ILE A 21 -8.05 -2.03 8.06
CA ILE A 21 -7.33 -0.76 8.22
C ILE A 21 -8.16 0.40 7.66
N ASP A 22 -8.78 0.23 6.49
CA ASP A 22 -9.67 1.22 5.85
C ASP A 22 -10.83 1.64 6.77
N GLY A 23 -11.32 0.73 7.61
CA GLY A 23 -12.37 0.99 8.60
C GLY A 23 -11.87 1.42 9.99
N ALA A 24 -10.56 1.61 10.18
CA ALA A 24 -9.99 1.97 11.47
C ALA A 24 -10.21 3.45 11.82
N GLU A 25 -10.29 3.76 13.11
CA GLU A 25 -10.46 5.14 13.58
C GLU A 25 -9.30 6.03 13.11
N GLY A 26 -9.64 7.18 12.53
CA GLY A 26 -8.67 8.14 12.00
C GLY A 26 -8.12 7.81 10.60
N VAL A 27 -8.51 6.67 10.02
CA VAL A 27 -8.25 6.34 8.61
C VAL A 27 -9.44 6.80 7.77
N ARG A 28 -9.17 7.61 6.75
CA ARG A 28 -10.15 7.97 5.71
C ARG A 28 -10.17 6.93 4.59
N ARG A 29 -8.98 6.43 4.22
CA ARG A 29 -8.82 5.39 3.21
C ARG A 29 -7.57 4.55 3.44
N ALA A 30 -7.64 3.27 3.15
CA ALA A 30 -6.47 2.40 2.96
C ALA A 30 -6.54 1.71 1.59
N ILE A 31 -5.43 1.74 0.85
CA ILE A 31 -5.34 1.26 -0.53
C ILE A 31 -4.15 0.30 -0.63
N SER A 32 -4.38 -0.88 -1.22
CA SER A 32 -3.30 -1.79 -1.64
C SER A 32 -2.73 -1.32 -2.97
N VAL A 33 -1.42 -1.07 -3.04
CA VAL A 33 -0.77 -0.58 -4.27
C VAL A 33 -0.44 -1.75 -5.20
N THR A 34 0.23 -2.77 -4.67
CA THR A 34 0.61 -3.96 -5.44
C THR A 34 -0.03 -5.20 -4.85
N MET A 35 -0.88 -5.89 -5.61
CA MET A 35 -1.48 -7.16 -5.20
C MET A 35 -0.81 -8.32 -5.92
N LYS A 36 -0.21 -9.25 -5.16
CA LYS A 36 0.52 -10.40 -5.69
C LYS A 36 -0.09 -11.69 -5.16
N SER A 37 -0.19 -12.70 -6.03
CA SER A 37 -0.49 -14.05 -5.59
C SER A 37 0.75 -14.65 -4.90
N PRO A 38 0.62 -15.27 -3.71
CA PRO A 38 1.74 -15.86 -2.98
C PRO A 38 2.42 -17.00 -3.73
N VAL A 39 1.77 -17.58 -4.76
CA VAL A 39 2.27 -18.75 -5.50
C VAL A 39 2.59 -18.44 -6.96
N GLY A 40 2.40 -17.20 -7.43
CA GLY A 40 2.48 -16.88 -8.86
C GLY A 40 1.31 -17.44 -9.70
N ASP A 41 0.36 -18.13 -9.05
CA ASP A 41 -0.88 -18.57 -9.67
C ASP A 41 -1.90 -17.42 -9.66
N ILE A 42 -2.23 -16.95 -10.86
CA ILE A 42 -3.11 -15.81 -11.14
C ILE A 42 -4.58 -16.12 -10.77
N ASP A 43 -4.90 -17.38 -10.48
CA ASP A 43 -6.27 -17.91 -10.32
C ASP A 43 -6.76 -18.02 -8.86
N ALA A 44 -6.00 -17.54 -7.87
CA ALA A 44 -6.41 -17.51 -6.46
C ALA A 44 -6.61 -16.07 -5.93
N PRO A 45 -7.70 -15.37 -6.32
CA PRO A 45 -7.93 -13.98 -5.93
C PRO A 45 -8.11 -13.79 -4.42
N ASP A 46 -8.54 -14.84 -3.71
CA ASP A 46 -8.78 -14.81 -2.26
C ASP A 46 -7.48 -14.85 -1.43
N GLU A 47 -6.35 -15.17 -2.07
CA GLU A 47 -5.03 -15.18 -1.44
C GLU A 47 -4.14 -14.05 -1.94
N MET A 48 -4.67 -12.99 -2.56
CA MET A 48 -3.80 -11.88 -2.95
C MET A 48 -3.29 -11.12 -1.72
N HIS A 49 -1.98 -10.90 -1.70
CA HIS A 49 -1.30 -10.17 -0.64
C HIS A 49 -0.64 -8.90 -1.17
N THR A 50 -0.40 -7.94 -0.28
CA THR A 50 0.34 -6.72 -0.58
C THR A 50 1.45 -6.46 0.43
N ASP A 51 2.59 -6.00 -0.08
CA ASP A 51 3.69 -5.44 0.70
C ASP A 51 3.70 -3.91 0.63
N ASP A 52 2.75 -3.28 -0.07
CA ASP A 52 2.74 -1.84 -0.32
C ASP A 52 1.33 -1.28 -0.11
N ILE A 53 1.14 -0.42 0.89
CA ILE A 53 -0.15 0.20 1.21
C ILE A 53 -0.06 1.72 1.30
N ILE A 54 -1.12 2.40 0.90
CA ILE A 54 -1.28 3.85 1.10
C ILE A 54 -2.37 4.06 2.14
N ILE A 55 -2.07 4.87 3.15
CA ILE A 55 -3.00 5.23 4.22
C ILE A 55 -3.25 6.73 4.16
N ILE A 56 -4.52 7.08 3.94
CA ILE A 56 -4.99 8.45 3.93
C ILE A 56 -5.71 8.71 5.25
N THR A 57 -5.27 9.75 5.95
CA THR A 57 -5.86 10.29 7.18
C THR A 57 -6.36 11.70 6.90
N GLU A 58 -7.02 12.34 7.86
CA GLU A 58 -7.65 13.65 7.67
C GLU A 58 -6.75 14.75 7.08
N ASP A 59 -5.45 14.75 7.38
CA ASP A 59 -4.51 15.79 6.96
C ASP A 59 -3.36 15.27 6.07
N ARG A 60 -3.29 13.95 5.84
CA ARG A 60 -2.06 13.32 5.33
C ARG A 60 -2.29 12.04 4.54
N VAL A 61 -1.48 11.88 3.50
CA VAL A 61 -1.26 10.63 2.77
C VAL A 61 0.09 10.04 3.20
N ARG A 62 0.13 8.74 3.47
CA ARG A 62 1.36 8.01 3.81
C ARG A 62 1.47 6.77 2.94
N TYR A 63 2.66 6.55 2.40
CA TYR A 63 3.01 5.42 1.55
C TYR A 63 3.90 4.50 2.38
N LEU A 64 3.43 3.28 2.59
CA LEU A 64 4.08 2.30 3.44
C LEU A 64 4.50 1.11 2.59
N SER A 65 5.71 0.62 2.83
CA SER A 65 6.21 -0.61 2.25
C SER A 65 6.68 -1.55 3.35
N ARG A 66 6.52 -2.85 3.13
CA ARG A 66 7.02 -3.89 4.02
C ARG A 66 8.34 -4.43 3.51
N THR A 67 9.32 -4.50 4.39
CA THR A 67 10.55 -5.26 4.18
C THR A 67 10.58 -6.45 5.12
N SER A 68 10.73 -7.66 4.56
CA SER A 68 10.71 -8.90 5.34
C SER A 68 11.79 -8.90 6.43
N GLY A 69 11.38 -9.03 7.70
CA GLY A 69 12.28 -9.03 8.85
C GLY A 69 12.61 -7.64 9.39
N GLU A 70 12.20 -6.57 8.71
CA GLU A 70 12.31 -5.18 9.16
C GLU A 70 10.93 -4.57 9.49
N GLY A 71 9.84 -5.18 9.00
CA GLY A 71 8.47 -4.73 9.20
C GLY A 71 8.04 -3.66 8.21
N TRP A 72 7.07 -2.84 8.62
CA TRP A 72 6.49 -1.77 7.80
C TRP A 72 7.18 -0.44 8.05
N THR A 73 7.62 0.20 6.98
CA THR A 73 8.25 1.53 6.99
C THR A 73 7.37 2.53 6.25
N ILE A 74 7.46 3.81 6.63
CA ILE A 74 6.89 4.91 5.86
C ILE A 74 7.95 5.38 4.88
N GLU A 75 7.73 5.14 3.59
CA GLU A 75 8.62 5.57 2.50
C GLU A 75 8.40 7.04 2.15
N ARG A 76 7.13 7.48 2.17
CA ARG A 76 6.72 8.85 1.86
C ARG A 76 5.56 9.28 2.75
N SER A 77 5.55 10.54 3.15
CA SER A 77 4.48 11.12 3.98
C SER A 77 4.25 12.57 3.60
N GLU A 78 3.04 12.88 3.18
CA GLU A 78 2.68 14.19 2.64
C GLU A 78 1.46 14.74 3.35
N LYS A 79 1.42 16.06 3.49
CA LYS A 79 0.20 16.76 3.86
C LYS A 79 -0.49 17.17 2.58
N TYR A 80 -1.78 16.93 2.48
CA TYR A 80 -2.61 17.54 1.45
C TYR A 80 -3.31 18.77 2.04
N ALA A 81 -3.71 19.72 1.20
CA ALA A 81 -4.16 21.02 1.68
C ALA A 81 -5.55 20.92 2.32
N ASP A 82 -5.84 21.76 3.33
CA ASP A 82 -7.13 21.74 4.02
C ASP A 82 -8.30 22.16 3.10
N ASP A 83 -8.00 22.84 1.99
CA ASP A 83 -8.92 23.29 0.94
C ASP A 83 -8.97 22.38 -0.29
N GLU A 84 -8.17 21.32 -0.32
CA GLU A 84 -8.15 20.33 -1.40
C GLU A 84 -9.34 19.37 -1.27
N GLU A 85 -10.04 19.13 -2.37
CA GLU A 85 -11.14 18.17 -2.36
C GLU A 85 -10.55 16.76 -2.19
N PHE A 86 -11.16 15.95 -1.33
CA PHE A 86 -10.67 14.59 -1.09
C PHE A 86 -10.65 13.73 -2.36
N GLU A 87 -11.48 14.06 -3.36
CA GLU A 87 -11.47 13.44 -4.68
C GLU A 87 -10.16 13.73 -5.43
N ASP A 88 -9.67 14.97 -5.41
CA ASP A 88 -8.38 15.34 -6.04
C ASP A 88 -7.22 14.57 -5.40
N VAL A 89 -7.21 14.45 -4.06
CA VAL A 89 -6.22 13.65 -3.33
C VAL A 89 -6.28 12.18 -3.73
N MET A 90 -7.47 11.64 -3.97
CA MET A 90 -7.64 10.25 -4.38
C MET A 90 -7.14 10.03 -5.81
N ASP A 91 -7.38 10.96 -6.73
CA ASP A 91 -6.89 10.88 -8.11
C ASP A 91 -5.34 10.87 -8.12
N ASP A 92 -4.70 11.81 -7.42
CA ASP A 92 -3.23 11.84 -7.30
C ASP A 92 -2.66 10.55 -6.69
N VAL A 93 -3.34 10.00 -5.69
CA VAL A 93 -2.94 8.73 -5.05
C VAL A 93 -3.10 7.55 -5.99
N TYR A 94 -4.16 7.53 -6.81
CA TYR A 94 -4.36 6.46 -7.80
C TYR A 94 -3.33 6.52 -8.90
N ASP A 95 -3.02 7.71 -9.43
CA ASP A 95 -1.96 7.91 -10.43
C ASP A 95 -0.61 7.43 -9.89
N TYR A 96 -0.25 7.82 -8.66
CA TYR A 96 0.97 7.33 -8.02
C TYR A 96 0.97 5.81 -7.84
N ALA A 97 -0.15 5.23 -7.40
CA ALA A 97 -0.23 3.79 -7.15
C ALA A 97 -0.07 2.98 -8.45
N GLU A 98 -0.62 3.47 -9.55
CA GLU A 98 -0.46 2.88 -10.89
C GLU A 98 1.00 2.94 -11.33
N GLU A 99 1.62 4.13 -11.34
CA GLU A 99 3.03 4.31 -11.72
C GLU A 99 3.97 3.46 -10.87
N TYR A 100 3.80 3.48 -9.54
CA TYR A 100 4.65 2.71 -8.63
C TYR A 100 4.49 1.20 -8.83
N SER A 101 3.26 0.71 -9.05
CA SER A 101 3.00 -0.70 -9.32
C SER A 101 3.66 -1.15 -10.62
N GLU A 102 3.57 -0.33 -11.68
CA GLU A 102 4.23 -0.61 -12.96
C GLU A 102 5.75 -0.70 -12.82
N GLU A 103 6.38 0.28 -12.15
CA GLU A 103 7.82 0.28 -11.90
C GLU A 103 8.28 -0.94 -11.08
N LYS A 104 7.54 -1.31 -10.03
CA LYS A 104 7.82 -2.50 -9.22
C LYS A 104 7.69 -3.78 -10.02
N ILE A 105 6.67 -3.91 -10.87
CA ILE A 105 6.48 -5.09 -11.71
C ILE A 105 7.60 -5.18 -12.74
N GLN A 106 7.96 -4.07 -13.41
CA GLN A 106 9.05 -4.05 -14.38
C GLN A 106 10.40 -4.41 -13.74
N GLY A 107 10.75 -3.80 -12.60
CA GLY A 107 11.99 -4.13 -11.89
C GLY A 107 12.07 -5.59 -11.42
N GLN A 108 10.92 -6.22 -11.13
CA GLN A 108 10.87 -7.65 -10.82
C GLN A 108 11.07 -8.54 -12.05
N VAL A 109 10.54 -8.15 -13.22
CA VAL A 109 10.75 -8.87 -14.49
C VAL A 109 12.19 -8.76 -14.94
N GLU A 110 12.81 -7.57 -14.85
CA GLU A 110 14.20 -7.36 -15.25
C GLU A 110 15.18 -8.12 -14.34
N GLY A 111 14.94 -8.12 -13.03
CA GLY A 111 15.74 -8.89 -12.07
C GLY A 111 15.68 -10.41 -12.26
N LEU A 112 14.63 -10.93 -12.92
CA LEU A 112 14.52 -12.35 -13.29
C LEU A 112 15.28 -12.70 -14.58
N THR A 113 15.63 -11.71 -15.41
CA THR A 113 16.35 -11.94 -16.68
C THR A 113 17.88 -11.84 -16.58
N ASP A 114 18.40 -11.34 -15.47
CA ASP A 114 19.85 -11.20 -15.21
C ASP A 114 20.44 -12.29 -14.27
N SER A 115 19.69 -13.37 -14.01
CA SER A 115 20.15 -14.54 -13.22
C SER A 115 20.44 -15.77 -14.05
#